data_AF-A0A972GAM5-F1
#
_entry.id   AF-A0A972GAM5-F1
#
_cell.length_a   1.000
_cell.length_b   1.000
_cell.length_c   1.000
_cell.angle_alpha   90.00
_cell.angle_beta   90.00
_cell.angle_gamma   90.00
#
_symmetry.space_group_name_H-M   'P 1'
#
loop_
_entity.id
_entity.type
_entity.pdbx_description
1 polymer ?
#
loop_
_entity_poly.entity_id
_entity_poly.type
_entity_poly.pdbx_seq_one_letter_code
_entity_poly.pdbx_strand_id
1 'polypeptide(L)'
;MKRWGIIACMVIVIWAISSLAQAQGEQDVYLPLIIRGGDAPPATATPESSPTATPETPPTPTFTPEPPPPTATPEPPPTASPNCHPSYPTVCLPPPPPDLNCGDIPYNNFMVLPPDPHNFDGNNNGIGCET
;
A
#
# COMPACT_ATOMS: atom_id res chain seq x y z
N MET A 1 26.20 27.33 49.52
CA MET A 1 26.26 28.01 48.21
C MET A 1 26.94 27.17 47.11
N LYS A 2 28.15 26.60 47.30
CA LYS A 2 28.84 25.85 46.22
C LYS A 2 28.30 24.43 45.91
N ARG A 3 27.60 23.79 46.85
CA ARG A 3 27.13 22.39 46.71
C ARG A 3 25.87 22.27 45.85
N TRP A 4 25.00 23.28 45.92
CA TRP A 4 23.77 23.37 45.12
C TRP A 4 24.05 23.70 43.65
N GLY A 5 25.09 24.51 43.37
CA GLY A 5 25.52 24.78 41.99
C GLY A 5 26.09 23.55 41.28
N ILE A 6 26.77 22.66 42.00
CA ILE A 6 27.31 21.40 41.44
C ILE A 6 26.18 20.44 41.08
N ILE A 7 25.16 20.32 41.95
CA ILE A 7 24.00 19.47 41.68
C ILE A 7 23.21 20.00 40.49
N ALA A 8 23.01 21.33 40.40
CA ALA A 8 22.36 21.96 39.25
C ALA A 8 23.14 21.73 37.93
N CYS A 9 24.47 21.89 37.94
CA CYS A 9 25.31 21.56 36.78
C CYS A 9 25.23 20.08 36.40
N MET A 10 25.25 19.17 37.37
CA MET A 10 25.17 17.73 37.10
C MET A 10 23.82 17.37 36.45
N VAL A 11 22.71 17.94 36.92
CA VAL A 11 21.38 17.70 36.30
C VAL A 11 21.30 18.28 34.88
N ILE A 12 21.88 19.46 34.63
CA ILE A 12 21.91 20.08 33.29
C ILE A 12 22.79 19.28 32.32
N VAL A 13 23.97 18.84 32.78
CA VAL A 13 24.88 18.02 31.97
C VAL A 13 24.26 16.64 31.70
N ILE A 14 23.62 16.01 32.69
CA ILE A 14 22.92 14.72 32.54
C ILE A 14 21.74 14.84 31.57
N TRP A 15 20.96 15.92 31.64
CA TRP A 15 19.89 16.16 30.67
C TRP A 15 20.43 16.39 29.25
N ALA A 16 21.54 17.13 29.10
CA ALA A 16 22.17 17.39 27.80
C ALA A 16 22.81 16.14 27.17
N ILE A 17 23.45 15.26 27.96
CA ILE A 17 24.01 13.99 27.44
C ILE A 17 22.91 12.98 27.09
N SER A 18 21.78 12.97 27.81
CA SER A 18 20.63 12.14 27.46
C SER A 18 19.96 12.58 26.15
N SER A 19 20.04 13.85 25.76
CA SER A 19 19.55 14.34 24.47
C SER A 19 20.48 14.05 23.28
N LEU A 20 21.74 13.71 23.49
CA LEU A 20 22.69 13.43 22.40
C LEU A 20 22.60 11.98 21.86
N ALA A 21 21.88 11.10 22.56
CA ALA A 21 21.83 9.66 22.25
C ALA A 21 20.61 9.21 21.42
N GLN A 22 19.76 10.11 20.90
CA GLN A 22 18.59 9.73 20.09
C GLN A 22 18.66 10.14 18.60
N ALA A 23 19.83 10.55 18.10
CA ALA A 23 20.02 10.98 16.71
C ALA A 23 20.63 9.89 15.79
N GLN A 24 20.37 8.61 16.04
CA GLN A 24 20.75 7.52 15.14
C GLN A 24 19.58 6.53 15.06
N GLY A 25 18.46 6.99 14.51
CA GLY A 25 17.41 6.12 14.03
C GLY A 25 17.94 5.29 12.87
N GLU A 26 17.88 3.98 13.07
CA GLU A 26 18.13 2.91 12.11
C GLU A 26 17.34 3.13 10.81
N GLN A 27 18.02 3.63 9.77
CA GLN A 27 17.46 3.84 8.43
C GLN A 27 18.42 3.23 7.37
N ASP A 28 18.93 2.02 7.61
CA ASP A 28 19.78 1.29 6.65
C ASP A 28 19.15 -0.04 6.17
N VAL A 29 17.85 -0.24 6.40
CA VAL A 29 17.11 -1.42 5.90
C VAL A 29 16.34 -1.14 4.60
N TYR A 30 16.44 0.08 4.07
CA TYR A 30 15.78 0.51 2.83
C TYR A 30 16.79 1.01 1.77
N LEU A 31 17.79 0.19 1.46
CA LEU A 31 18.42 0.28 0.14
C LEU A 31 17.90 -0.88 -0.71
N PRO A 32 17.16 -0.62 -1.81
CA PRO A 32 16.84 -1.66 -2.75
C PRO A 32 18.13 -2.02 -3.48
N LEU A 33 18.64 -3.22 -3.23
CA LEU A 33 19.69 -3.82 -4.05
C LEU A 33 19.09 -4.18 -5.42
N ILE A 34 18.79 -3.16 -6.22
CA ILE A 34 18.61 -3.31 -7.66
C ILE A 34 20.00 -3.56 -8.25
N ILE A 35 20.07 -4.44 -9.25
CA ILE A 35 21.22 -4.87 -10.07
C ILE A 35 21.94 -6.16 -9.61
N ARG A 36 21.37 -7.31 -10.01
CA ARG A 36 22.11 -8.38 -10.71
C ARG A 36 21.19 -9.04 -11.73
N GLY A 37 21.33 -8.65 -12.99
CA GLY A 37 20.74 -9.35 -14.13
C GLY A 37 21.53 -10.59 -14.52
N GLY A 38 20.89 -11.42 -15.34
CA GLY A 38 21.53 -12.47 -16.15
C GLY A 38 21.34 -13.87 -15.58
N ASP A 39 20.34 -14.59 -16.06
CA ASP A 39 20.56 -15.81 -16.87
C ASP A 39 19.21 -16.34 -17.37
N ALA A 40 19.04 -16.26 -18.69
CA ALA A 40 17.96 -16.91 -19.41
C ALA A 40 18.28 -18.41 -19.55
N PRO A 41 17.38 -19.34 -19.19
CA PRO A 41 17.54 -20.72 -19.63
C PRO A 41 17.11 -20.85 -21.11
N PRO A 42 17.94 -21.42 -21.99
CA PRO A 42 17.46 -21.92 -23.26
C PRO A 42 16.92 -23.34 -23.03
N ALA A 43 15.65 -23.58 -23.33
CA ALA A 43 15.14 -24.94 -23.48
C ALA A 43 14.03 -24.98 -24.51
N THR A 44 14.48 -25.23 -25.74
CA THR A 44 13.74 -25.86 -26.82
C THR A 44 13.09 -27.17 -26.36
N ALA A 45 11.78 -27.35 -26.59
CA ALA A 45 11.16 -28.63 -26.93
C ALA A 45 9.74 -28.45 -27.49
N THR A 46 9.62 -28.59 -28.82
CA THR A 46 8.43 -29.03 -29.57
C THR A 46 8.63 -30.56 -29.80
N PRO A 47 7.61 -31.45 -29.99
CA PRO A 47 6.29 -31.20 -30.55
C PRO A 47 5.06 -31.99 -29.99
N GLU A 48 3.86 -31.55 -30.40
CA GLU A 48 2.69 -32.33 -30.87
C GLU A 48 1.94 -33.34 -29.96
N SER A 49 0.69 -33.02 -29.62
CA SER A 49 -0.48 -33.78 -30.11
C SER A 49 -1.81 -33.08 -29.80
N SER A 50 -2.55 -32.84 -30.87
CA SER A 50 -3.92 -32.36 -30.92
C SER A 50 -4.89 -33.49 -30.57
N PRO A 51 -5.91 -33.25 -29.74
CA PRO A 51 -7.21 -33.86 -29.97
C PRO A 51 -8.14 -32.82 -30.59
N THR A 52 -8.51 -33.09 -31.84
CA THR A 52 -9.67 -32.52 -32.51
C THR A 52 -10.91 -32.77 -31.66
N ALA A 53 -11.41 -31.72 -31.02
CA ALA A 53 -12.81 -31.62 -30.63
C ALA A 53 -13.42 -30.48 -31.44
N THR A 54 -14.41 -30.83 -32.26
CA THR A 54 -15.28 -29.90 -32.98
C THR A 54 -16.15 -29.16 -31.95
N PRO A 55 -16.03 -27.84 -31.75
CA PRO A 55 -17.11 -27.10 -31.13
C PRO A 55 -18.18 -26.89 -32.19
N GLU A 56 -19.33 -27.55 -32.00
CA GLU A 56 -20.58 -27.11 -32.62
C GLU A 56 -20.78 -25.63 -32.31
N THR A 57 -21.12 -24.85 -33.34
CA THR A 57 -21.32 -23.41 -33.28
C THR A 57 -22.43 -23.08 -32.26
N PRO A 58 -22.14 -22.44 -31.12
CA PRO A 58 -23.19 -21.83 -30.32
C PRO A 58 -23.84 -20.69 -31.13
N PRO A 59 -25.16 -20.50 -31.04
CA PRO A 59 -25.84 -19.42 -31.76
C PRO A 59 -25.21 -18.09 -31.36
N THR A 60 -24.81 -17.31 -32.36
CA THR A 60 -24.28 -15.96 -32.20
C THR A 60 -25.19 -15.15 -31.28
N PRO A 61 -24.75 -14.73 -30.08
CA PRO A 61 -25.48 -13.72 -29.34
C PRO A 61 -25.51 -12.47 -30.22
N THR A 62 -26.71 -12.01 -30.54
CA THR A 62 -26.92 -10.74 -31.22
C THR A 62 -26.47 -9.64 -30.25
N PHE A 63 -25.20 -9.25 -30.35
CA PHE A 63 -24.67 -8.08 -29.67
C PHE A 63 -25.37 -6.85 -30.26
N THR A 64 -26.39 -6.37 -29.57
CA THR A 64 -26.72 -4.95 -29.61
C THR A 64 -25.46 -4.20 -29.18
N PRO A 65 -24.96 -3.22 -29.96
CA PRO A 65 -23.79 -2.46 -29.53
C PRO A 65 -24.18 -1.67 -28.28
N GLU A 66 -23.68 -2.13 -27.13
CA GLU A 66 -23.66 -1.34 -25.90
C GLU A 66 -22.78 -0.10 -26.17
N PRO A 67 -23.22 1.11 -25.80
CA PRO A 67 -22.37 2.28 -25.93
C PRO A 67 -21.03 2.03 -25.22
N PRO A 68 -19.91 2.51 -25.79
CA PRO A 68 -18.60 2.30 -25.16
C PRO A 68 -18.66 2.79 -23.72
N PRO A 69 -18.06 2.05 -22.75
CA PRO A 69 -17.91 2.57 -21.40
C PRO A 69 -17.24 3.95 -21.50
N PRO A 70 -17.66 4.94 -20.70
CA PRO A 70 -17.03 6.25 -20.77
C PRO A 70 -15.53 6.06 -20.58
N THR A 71 -14.75 6.49 -21.57
CA THR A 71 -13.29 6.57 -21.49
C THR A 71 -12.97 7.31 -20.20
N ALA A 72 -12.47 6.58 -19.19
CA ALA A 72 -12.07 7.18 -17.92
C ALA A 72 -11.00 8.22 -18.22
N THR A 73 -11.40 9.48 -18.19
CA THR A 73 -10.44 10.58 -18.04
C THR A 73 -9.72 10.29 -16.73
N PRO A 74 -8.38 10.30 -16.67
CA PRO A 74 -7.69 10.14 -15.40
C PRO A 74 -8.16 11.28 -14.49
N GLU A 75 -8.99 10.94 -13.51
CA GLU A 75 -9.37 11.85 -12.45
C GLU A 75 -8.06 12.27 -11.78
N PRO A 76 -7.83 13.57 -11.55
CA PRO A 76 -6.67 13.99 -10.79
C PRO A 76 -6.66 13.22 -9.46
N PRO A 77 -5.49 12.73 -9.00
CA PRO A 77 -5.43 12.07 -7.70
C PRO A 77 -6.07 13.01 -6.67
N PRO A 78 -6.96 12.50 -5.80
CA PRO A 78 -7.67 13.36 -4.88
C PRO A 78 -6.63 14.13 -4.09
N THR A 79 -6.77 15.45 -4.13
CA THR A 79 -6.02 16.35 -3.27
C THR A 79 -6.21 15.85 -1.85
N ALA A 80 -5.12 15.39 -1.23
CA ALA A 80 -5.12 14.92 0.14
C ALA A 80 -5.86 15.97 0.98
N SER A 81 -7.10 15.67 1.36
CA SER A 81 -7.81 16.55 2.27
C SER A 81 -7.01 16.51 3.57
N PRO A 82 -6.89 17.61 4.31
CA PRO A 82 -5.91 17.74 5.40
C PRO A 82 -6.07 16.74 6.55
N ASN A 83 -7.03 15.81 6.46
CA ASN A 83 -7.30 14.76 7.43
C ASN A 83 -7.55 13.38 6.79
N CYS A 84 -7.22 13.14 5.52
CA CYS A 84 -7.30 11.78 4.94
C CYS A 84 -5.94 11.07 5.06
N HIS A 85 -5.96 9.79 5.37
CA HIS A 85 -4.77 8.95 5.41
C HIS A 85 -4.35 8.54 3.98
N PRO A 86 -3.05 8.66 3.62
CA PRO A 86 -2.58 8.37 2.26
C PRO A 86 -2.75 6.91 1.83
N SER A 87 -2.93 5.97 2.78
CA SER A 87 -3.21 4.56 2.46
C SER A 87 -4.56 4.32 1.80
N TYR A 88 -5.46 5.31 1.83
CA TYR A 88 -6.79 5.23 1.25
C TYR A 88 -6.95 6.30 0.18
N PRO A 89 -6.29 6.15 -0.99
CA PRO A 89 -6.24 7.21 -1.98
C PRO A 89 -7.56 7.43 -2.71
N THR A 90 -8.54 6.53 -2.62
CA THR A 90 -9.83 6.68 -3.31
C THR A 90 -10.96 7.14 -2.39
N VAL A 91 -10.76 7.07 -1.07
CA VAL A 91 -11.77 7.42 -0.06
C VAL A 91 -11.11 8.21 1.06
N CYS A 92 -11.76 9.26 1.56
CA CYS A 92 -11.19 10.01 2.67
C CYS A 92 -11.49 9.32 4.00
N LEU A 93 -10.51 8.60 4.55
CA LEU A 93 -10.57 8.01 5.89
C LEU A 93 -9.48 8.62 6.78
N PRO A 94 -9.80 9.03 8.02
CA PRO A 94 -8.81 9.63 8.92
C PRO A 94 -7.77 8.61 9.40
N PRO A 95 -6.56 9.03 9.80
CA PRO A 95 -5.64 8.15 10.53
C PRO A 95 -6.23 7.68 11.87
N PRO A 96 -5.88 6.47 12.36
CA PRO A 96 -6.21 6.07 13.72
C PRO A 96 -5.47 6.93 14.76
N PRO A 97 -6.01 7.13 15.97
CA PRO A 97 -7.31 6.64 16.48
C PRO A 97 -8.51 7.60 16.22
N PRO A 98 -9.76 7.09 16.15
CA PRO A 98 -10.18 5.71 16.44
C PRO A 98 -9.81 4.75 15.32
N ASP A 99 -9.76 3.46 15.65
CA ASP A 99 -9.65 2.41 14.63
C ASP A 99 -11.03 2.16 14.01
N LEU A 100 -11.12 2.22 12.68
CA LEU A 100 -12.35 2.07 11.92
C LEU A 100 -12.37 0.67 11.30
N ASN A 101 -13.52 0.00 11.37
CA ASN A 101 -13.75 -1.29 10.70
C ASN A 101 -14.66 -1.09 9.48
N CYS A 102 -14.78 -2.11 8.63
CA CYS A 102 -15.65 -2.08 7.46
C CYS A 102 -17.14 -1.82 7.78
N GLY A 103 -17.58 -2.08 9.02
CA GLY A 103 -18.94 -1.75 9.48
C GLY A 103 -19.11 -0.29 9.94
N ASP A 104 -18.02 0.43 10.17
CA ASP A 104 -18.01 1.82 10.67
C ASP A 104 -18.02 2.84 9.52
N ILE A 105 -17.78 2.38 8.30
CA ILE A 105 -17.65 3.21 7.10
C ILE A 105 -18.65 2.76 6.01
N PRO A 106 -19.11 3.67 5.14
CA PRO A 106 -20.06 3.34 4.08
C PRO A 106 -19.39 2.86 2.79
N TYR A 107 -18.08 2.57 2.81
CA TYR A 107 -17.30 2.26 1.62
C TYR A 107 -16.90 0.78 1.58
N ASN A 108 -16.95 0.19 0.39
CA ASN A 108 -16.59 -1.19 0.11
C ASN A 108 -15.76 -1.25 -1.18
N ASN A 109 -14.95 -2.30 -1.34
CA ASN A 109 -14.14 -2.54 -2.54
C ASN A 109 -13.31 -1.32 -3.00
N PHE A 110 -12.69 -0.62 -2.04
CA PHE A 110 -11.87 0.56 -2.33
C PHE A 110 -10.38 0.21 -2.31
N MET A 111 -9.57 1.07 -2.95
CA MET A 111 -8.13 0.86 -3.04
C MET A 111 -7.46 1.07 -1.68
N VAL A 112 -6.63 0.11 -1.27
CA VAL A 112 -5.82 0.16 -0.05
C VAL A 112 -4.34 0.04 -0.42
N LEU A 113 -3.53 0.96 0.11
CA LEU A 113 -2.07 0.93 -0.03
C LEU A 113 -1.42 0.50 1.30
N PRO A 114 -0.34 -0.29 1.27
CA PRO A 114 0.44 -0.60 2.46
C PRO A 114 1.25 0.63 2.95
N PRO A 115 1.48 0.80 4.26
CA PRO A 115 0.88 0.02 5.35
C PRO A 115 -0.60 0.39 5.50
N ASP A 116 -1.45 -0.59 5.80
CA ASP A 116 -2.90 -0.41 5.99
C ASP A 116 -3.24 -0.24 7.48
N PRO A 117 -3.31 0.99 8.02
CA PRO A 117 -3.31 1.19 9.48
C PRO A 117 -4.62 0.79 10.15
N HIS A 118 -5.73 0.73 9.40
CA HIS A 118 -7.01 0.19 9.85
C HIS A 118 -7.21 -1.28 9.49
N ASN A 119 -6.28 -1.88 8.75
CA ASN A 119 -6.34 -3.29 8.35
C ASN A 119 -7.66 -3.65 7.62
N PHE A 120 -8.12 -2.78 6.72
CA PHE A 120 -9.27 -3.02 5.85
C PHE A 120 -9.00 -4.09 4.77
N ASP A 121 -7.74 -4.28 4.37
CA ASP A 121 -7.26 -5.28 3.42
C ASP A 121 -6.49 -6.39 4.14
N GLY A 122 -7.23 -7.33 4.75
CA GLY A 122 -6.63 -8.43 5.49
C GLY A 122 -5.94 -9.49 4.64
N ASN A 123 -6.20 -9.53 3.32
CA ASN A 123 -5.61 -10.50 2.39
C ASN A 123 -4.43 -9.90 1.58
N ASN A 124 -4.19 -8.59 1.71
CA ASN A 124 -3.16 -7.81 1.04
C ASN A 124 -3.26 -7.83 -0.51
N ASN A 125 -4.47 -7.89 -1.05
CA ASN A 125 -4.67 -7.83 -2.51
C ASN A 125 -4.81 -6.40 -3.06
N GLY A 126 -4.77 -5.39 -2.19
CA GLY A 126 -4.93 -3.97 -2.50
C GLY A 126 -6.37 -3.47 -2.46
N ILE A 127 -7.33 -4.31 -2.04
CA ILE A 127 -8.76 -3.99 -2.01
C ILE A 127 -9.30 -4.17 -0.59
N GLY A 128 -9.78 -3.08 0.00
CA GLY A 128 -10.35 -3.07 1.35
C GLY A 128 -11.82 -3.42 1.39
N CYS A 129 -12.24 -4.07 2.49
CA CYS A 129 -13.65 -4.34 2.80
C CYS A 129 -14.40 -5.10 1.69
N GLU A 130 -13.77 -6.17 1.19
CA GLU A 130 -14.40 -7.13 0.28
C GLU A 130 -15.43 -7.97 1.04
N THR A 131 -16.62 -8.14 0.45
CA THR A 131 -17.76 -8.89 1.02
C THR A 131 -17.65 -10.39 0.81
#